data_AF-A0A2A3N2A0-F1
#
_entry.id   AF-A0A2A3N2A0-F1
#
_cell.length_a   1.000
_cell.length_b   1.000
_cell.length_c   1.000
_cell.angle_alpha   90.00
_cell.angle_beta   90.00
_cell.angle_gamma   90.00
#
_symmetry.space_group_name_H-M   'P 1'
#
loop_
_entity.id
_entity.type
_entity.pdbx_description
1 polymer ?
#
loop_
_entity_poly.entity_id
_entity_poly.type
_entity_poly.pdbx_seq_one_letter_code
_entity_poly.pdbx_strand_id
1 'polypeptide(L)'
;MKKYLLENYPLIWNTKLLPMLGLAACGHVFFFLLGYIVDKGSIYERVYTIGEEFFPLPFLLHLIVSILLLVFWLMQLSKNNAFKHFYPSNQLKLLGLYTQYFIIIFAVLTFSLSFMAGEKTHLLVIDRPFYGAEEGTIVQGLLIASLFISLLVLCVRITEVRTLLLTIVFSGVLSLALGMVSAFLFSIFSDANLFFLLVVWMYVAIPFIAILIVVTNLATMPKLFSGILINFSLLFFTPALYGAILLIFKEETFDNMPVLNYGILLSNFLFILLYAPVLHQWRAVPE
;
A
#
# COMPACT_ATOMS: atom_id res chain seq x y z
N MET A 1 -31.23 8.37 -8.05
CA MET A 1 -29.97 7.64 -7.78
C MET A 1 -29.05 8.33 -6.76
N LYS A 2 -28.68 9.63 -6.93
CA LYS A 2 -27.80 10.35 -5.97
C LYS A 2 -28.31 10.35 -4.51
N LYS A 3 -29.60 10.62 -4.32
CA LYS A 3 -30.25 10.64 -2.99
C LYS A 3 -30.23 9.26 -2.30
N TYR A 4 -30.56 8.21 -3.06
CA TYR A 4 -30.57 6.82 -2.56
C TYR A 4 -29.19 6.33 -2.09
N LEU A 5 -28.11 6.59 -2.85
CA LEU A 5 -26.75 6.20 -2.46
C LEU A 5 -26.27 6.99 -1.24
N LEU A 6 -26.63 8.27 -1.13
CA LEU A 6 -26.28 9.09 0.01
C LEU A 6 -26.95 8.58 1.30
N GLU A 7 -28.22 8.20 1.21
CA GLU A 7 -29.04 7.78 2.36
C GLU A 7 -28.74 6.34 2.80
N ASN A 8 -28.49 5.42 1.86
CA ASN A 8 -28.32 3.99 2.17
C ASN A 8 -26.85 3.52 2.15
N TYR A 9 -25.97 4.19 1.39
CA TYR A 9 -24.57 3.78 1.20
C TYR A 9 -23.59 4.96 1.29
N PRO A 10 -23.56 5.68 2.43
CA PRO A 10 -22.78 6.92 2.57
C PRO A 10 -21.28 6.71 2.36
N LEU A 11 -20.74 5.54 2.72
CA LEU A 11 -19.32 5.21 2.50
C LEU A 11 -18.97 5.19 1.01
N ILE A 12 -19.72 4.41 0.22
CA ILE A 12 -19.53 4.25 -1.24
C ILE A 12 -19.67 5.61 -1.94
N TRP A 13 -20.63 6.42 -1.50
CA TRP A 13 -20.83 7.76 -2.05
C TRP A 13 -19.70 8.74 -1.70
N ASN A 14 -19.17 8.65 -0.47
CA ASN A 14 -18.14 9.55 0.02
C ASN A 14 -16.78 9.27 -0.62
N THR A 15 -16.42 8.00 -0.79
CA THR A 15 -15.17 7.58 -1.46
C THR A 15 -15.24 7.69 -2.98
N LYS A 16 -16.43 7.94 -3.54
CA LYS A 16 -16.66 7.91 -4.99
C LYS A 16 -16.26 6.56 -5.60
N LEU A 17 -16.47 5.46 -4.87
CA LEU A 17 -16.07 4.12 -5.28
C LEU A 17 -16.62 3.74 -6.67
N LEU A 18 -17.94 3.78 -6.86
CA LEU A 18 -18.57 3.38 -8.12
C LEU A 18 -18.07 4.15 -9.36
N PRO A 19 -18.04 5.50 -9.38
CA PRO A 19 -17.52 6.21 -10.55
C PRO A 19 -16.02 5.95 -10.76
N MET A 20 -15.23 5.76 -9.70
CA MET A 20 -13.82 5.42 -9.84
C MET A 20 -13.61 4.04 -10.44
N LEU A 21 -14.39 3.04 -10.04
CA LEU A 21 -14.34 1.71 -10.65
C LEU A 21 -14.83 1.72 -12.09
N GLY A 22 -15.83 2.55 -12.42
CA GLY A 22 -16.25 2.77 -13.81
C GLY A 22 -15.11 3.35 -14.67
N LEU A 23 -14.42 4.39 -14.17
CA LEU A 23 -13.26 4.97 -14.87
C LEU A 23 -12.10 3.99 -14.97
N ALA A 24 -11.82 3.22 -13.92
CA ALA A 24 -10.78 2.19 -13.94
C ALA A 24 -11.12 1.08 -14.95
N ALA A 25 -12.37 0.65 -15.02
CA ALA A 25 -12.82 -0.34 -16.03
C ALA A 25 -12.62 0.19 -17.46
N CYS A 26 -12.95 1.46 -17.74
CA CYS A 26 -12.63 2.08 -19.02
C CYS A 26 -11.11 2.10 -19.28
N GLY A 27 -10.30 2.40 -18.26
CA GLY A 27 -8.84 2.31 -18.33
C GLY A 27 -8.35 0.92 -18.70
N HIS A 28 -8.84 -0.13 -18.02
CA HIS A 28 -8.49 -1.52 -18.32
C HIS A 28 -8.84 -1.91 -19.77
N VAL A 29 -10.03 -1.54 -20.26
CA VAL A 29 -10.41 -1.79 -21.66
C VAL A 29 -9.47 -1.05 -22.61
N PHE A 30 -9.17 0.22 -22.34
CA PHE A 30 -8.24 1.01 -23.14
C PHE A 30 -6.84 0.38 -23.20
N PHE A 31 -6.25 0.03 -22.06
CA PHE A 31 -4.92 -0.58 -22.01
C PHE A 31 -4.87 -1.98 -22.62
N PHE A 32 -5.95 -2.77 -22.47
CA PHE A 32 -6.08 -4.05 -23.15
C PHE A 32 -6.08 -3.91 -24.67
N LEU A 33 -6.91 -3.01 -25.21
CA LEU A 33 -6.96 -2.75 -26.66
C LEU A 33 -5.63 -2.20 -27.17
N LEU A 34 -4.98 -1.33 -26.40
CA LEU A 34 -3.66 -0.79 -26.73
C LEU A 34 -2.62 -1.92 -26.80
N GLY A 35 -2.59 -2.83 -25.82
CA GLY A 35 -1.71 -4.01 -25.86
C GLY A 35 -2.02 -4.96 -27.01
N TYR A 36 -3.28 -5.09 -27.42
CA TYR A 36 -3.69 -5.94 -28.52
C TYR A 36 -3.29 -5.39 -29.90
N ILE A 37 -3.32 -4.06 -30.10
CA ILE A 37 -3.11 -3.42 -31.41
C ILE A 37 -1.65 -3.02 -31.63
N VAL A 38 -0.85 -2.86 -30.57
CA VAL A 38 0.57 -2.48 -30.70
C VAL A 38 1.31 -3.50 -31.56
N ASP A 39 1.57 -3.10 -32.80
CA ASP A 39 2.30 -3.88 -33.79
C ASP A 39 3.77 -3.91 -33.41
N LYS A 40 4.23 -5.10 -33.01
CA LYS A 40 5.65 -5.41 -32.88
C LYS A 40 6.03 -6.05 -34.20
N GLY A 41 6.56 -5.28 -35.14
CA GLY A 41 6.99 -5.73 -36.47
C GLY A 41 8.00 -6.90 -36.45
N SER A 42 8.95 -6.97 -37.39
CA SER A 42 10.00 -8.02 -37.38
C SER A 42 10.98 -7.98 -36.19
N ILE A 43 10.60 -7.32 -35.08
CA ILE A 43 11.28 -7.17 -33.80
C ILE A 43 11.53 -8.53 -33.11
N TYR A 44 10.79 -9.58 -33.48
CA TYR A 44 11.03 -10.95 -32.99
C TYR A 44 12.30 -11.62 -33.56
N GLU A 45 12.88 -11.12 -34.66
CA GLU A 45 14.18 -11.60 -35.16
C GLU A 45 15.36 -11.07 -34.33
N ARG A 46 15.14 -10.04 -33.51
CA ARG A 46 16.13 -9.50 -32.57
C ARG A 46 15.96 -10.16 -31.21
N VAL A 47 16.21 -11.46 -31.21
CA VAL A 47 16.47 -12.30 -30.03
C VAL A 47 17.40 -11.52 -29.08
N TYR A 48 16.99 -11.43 -27.80
CA TYR A 48 17.63 -10.71 -26.68
C TYR A 48 17.37 -9.20 -26.57
N THR A 49 16.29 -8.83 -25.87
CA THR A 49 16.32 -7.99 -24.65
C THR A 49 14.89 -7.78 -24.14
N ILE A 50 14.32 -8.80 -23.49
CA ILE A 50 13.00 -8.77 -22.84
C ILE A 50 12.96 -7.77 -21.64
N GLY A 51 14.01 -6.98 -21.42
CA GLY A 51 14.07 -5.91 -20.43
C GLY A 51 14.13 -4.47 -20.98
N GLU A 52 14.40 -4.24 -22.28
CA GLU A 52 14.71 -2.89 -22.77
C GLU A 52 13.65 -2.27 -23.70
N GLU A 53 12.83 -3.07 -24.39
CA GLU A 53 11.86 -2.53 -25.36
C GLU A 53 10.42 -2.38 -24.83
N PHE A 54 10.14 -2.84 -23.60
CA PHE A 54 8.90 -2.49 -22.89
C PHE A 54 8.90 -1.03 -22.38
N PHE A 55 10.04 -0.32 -22.45
CA PHE A 55 10.41 0.54 -21.34
C PHE A 55 10.03 2.03 -21.40
N PRO A 56 9.84 2.72 -22.54
CA PRO A 56 9.42 4.13 -22.46
C PRO A 56 7.90 4.29 -22.52
N LEU A 57 7.25 3.98 -23.64
CA LEU A 57 5.97 4.63 -23.96
C LEU A 57 4.74 4.02 -23.27
N PRO A 58 4.40 2.72 -23.41
CA PRO A 58 3.24 2.14 -22.71
C PRO A 58 3.41 2.14 -21.19
N PHE A 59 4.64 1.94 -20.71
CA PHE A 59 4.97 2.03 -19.30
C PHE A 59 4.76 3.47 -18.76
N LEU A 60 5.29 4.48 -19.42
CA LEU A 60 5.10 5.87 -18.99
C LEU A 60 3.63 6.31 -19.12
N LEU A 61 2.92 5.84 -20.16
CA LEU A 61 1.51 6.15 -20.35
C LEU A 61 0.63 5.60 -19.23
N HIS A 62 0.78 4.32 -18.84
CA HIS A 62 -0.02 3.78 -17.72
C HIS A 62 0.30 4.50 -16.41
N LEU A 63 1.57 4.87 -16.17
CA LEU A 63 1.96 5.63 -14.99
C LEU A 63 1.29 7.00 -14.95
N ILE A 64 1.33 7.77 -16.06
CA ILE A 64 0.68 9.07 -16.18
C ILE A 64 -0.82 8.96 -15.95
N VAL A 65 -1.49 8.04 -16.66
CA VAL A 65 -2.94 7.87 -16.54
C VAL A 65 -3.33 7.46 -15.11
N SER A 66 -2.56 6.58 -14.49
CA SER A 66 -2.77 6.16 -13.10
C SER A 66 -2.65 7.32 -12.12
N ILE A 67 -1.57 8.11 -12.24
CA ILE A 67 -1.33 9.29 -11.39
C ILE A 67 -2.44 10.32 -11.56
N LEU A 68 -2.81 10.67 -12.80
CA LEU A 68 -3.87 11.65 -13.06
C LEU A 68 -5.22 11.21 -12.48
N LEU A 69 -5.56 9.93 -12.63
CA LEU A 69 -6.81 9.38 -12.10
C LEU A 69 -6.81 9.36 -10.56
N LEU A 70 -5.68 9.02 -9.93
CA LEU A 70 -5.52 9.06 -8.48
C LEU A 70 -5.55 10.50 -7.94
N VAL A 71 -4.88 11.45 -8.59
CA VAL A 71 -4.92 12.87 -8.20
C VAL A 71 -6.34 13.41 -8.32
N PHE A 72 -7.03 13.13 -9.43
CA PHE A 72 -8.43 13.49 -9.60
C PHE A 72 -9.30 12.92 -8.48
N TRP A 73 -9.13 11.64 -8.15
CA TRP A 73 -9.83 10.99 -7.06
C TRP A 73 -9.54 11.63 -5.70
N LEU A 74 -8.28 11.89 -5.38
CA LEU A 74 -7.87 12.55 -4.14
C LEU A 74 -8.48 13.95 -4.01
N MET A 75 -8.59 14.71 -5.11
CA MET A 75 -9.29 15.99 -5.13
C MET A 75 -10.79 15.87 -4.86
N GLN A 76 -11.44 14.79 -5.30
CA GLN A 76 -12.85 14.55 -4.96
C GLN A 76 -13.02 14.07 -3.52
N LEU A 77 -12.08 13.24 -3.05
CA LEU A 77 -12.07 12.69 -1.70
C LEU A 77 -11.85 13.79 -0.65
N SER A 78 -11.00 14.78 -0.94
CA SER A 78 -10.68 15.88 -0.02
C SER A 78 -11.88 16.80 0.25
N LYS A 79 -12.78 16.97 -0.72
CA LYS A 79 -13.98 17.81 -0.59
C LYS A 79 -14.93 17.34 0.52
N ASN A 80 -15.02 16.03 0.74
CA ASN A 80 -15.90 15.43 1.75
C ASN A 80 -15.08 14.58 2.73
N ASN A 81 -14.72 15.14 3.89
CA ASN A 81 -14.09 14.39 4.96
C ASN A 81 -15.07 14.08 6.10
N ALA A 82 -15.76 12.94 6.01
CA ALA A 82 -16.65 12.46 7.07
C ALA A 82 -15.93 12.26 8.43
N PHE A 83 -14.61 12.01 8.41
CA PHE A 83 -13.76 11.91 9.61
C PHE A 83 -13.44 13.27 10.25
N LYS A 84 -13.74 14.40 9.61
CA LYS A 84 -13.67 15.72 10.26
C LYS A 84 -14.97 16.12 10.98
N HIS A 85 -16.11 15.55 10.60
CA HIS A 85 -17.44 16.04 11.04
C HIS A 85 -18.09 15.19 12.14
N PHE A 86 -17.31 14.65 13.09
CA PHE A 86 -17.80 13.86 14.25
C PHE A 86 -18.82 12.75 13.97
N TYR A 87 -18.86 12.20 12.74
CA TYR A 87 -19.76 11.10 12.43
C TYR A 87 -19.44 9.88 13.29
N PRO A 88 -20.45 9.22 13.88
CA PRO A 88 -20.27 7.96 14.60
C PRO A 88 -19.78 6.88 13.62
N SER A 89 -18.49 6.59 13.72
CA SER A 89 -17.80 5.55 12.96
C SER A 89 -17.66 4.30 13.82
N ASN A 90 -18.10 3.16 13.27
CA ASN A 90 -17.83 1.84 13.82
C ASN A 90 -16.52 1.29 13.22
N GLN A 91 -15.88 0.33 13.87
CA GLN A 91 -14.68 -0.36 13.41
C GLN A 91 -14.83 -0.87 11.96
N LEU A 92 -15.98 -1.49 11.65
CA LEU A 92 -16.31 -1.98 10.30
C LEU A 92 -16.43 -0.85 9.26
N LYS A 93 -16.85 0.35 9.67
CA LYS A 93 -16.91 1.50 8.76
C LYS A 93 -15.51 2.01 8.43
N LEU A 94 -14.59 2.02 9.40
CA LEU A 94 -13.19 2.37 9.17
C LEU A 94 -12.50 1.34 8.27
N LEU A 95 -12.67 0.05 8.57
CA LEU A 95 -12.15 -1.03 7.73
C LEU A 95 -12.72 -0.92 6.31
N GLY A 96 -14.04 -0.76 6.17
CA GLY A 96 -14.68 -0.60 4.87
C GLY A 96 -14.18 0.62 4.08
N LEU A 97 -13.85 1.73 4.75
CA LEU A 97 -13.23 2.90 4.12
C LEU A 97 -11.84 2.56 3.58
N TYR A 98 -11.00 1.91 4.40
CA TYR A 98 -9.67 1.48 4.02
C TYR A 98 -9.71 0.49 2.85
N THR A 99 -10.59 -0.52 2.91
CA THR A 99 -10.80 -1.49 1.83
C THR A 99 -11.21 -0.80 0.53
N GLN A 100 -12.06 0.24 0.58
CA GLN A 100 -12.43 0.99 -0.62
C GLN A 100 -11.24 1.76 -1.21
N TYR A 101 -10.38 2.35 -0.38
CA TYR A 101 -9.15 3.00 -0.85
C TYR A 101 -8.23 2.00 -1.54
N PHE A 102 -8.01 0.85 -0.90
CA PHE A 102 -7.22 -0.25 -1.46
C PHE A 102 -7.76 -0.71 -2.81
N ILE A 103 -9.07 -1.00 -2.93
CA ILE A 103 -9.68 -1.46 -4.17
C ILE A 103 -9.52 -0.43 -5.30
N ILE A 104 -9.77 0.87 -5.03
CA ILE A 104 -9.63 1.92 -6.04
C ILE A 104 -8.18 2.01 -6.52
N ILE A 105 -7.23 2.07 -5.58
CA ILE A 105 -5.81 2.19 -5.93
C ILE A 105 -5.34 0.95 -6.68
N PHE A 106 -5.69 -0.24 -6.23
CA PHE A 106 -5.32 -1.49 -6.89
C PHE A 106 -5.89 -1.58 -8.32
N ALA A 107 -7.17 -1.22 -8.52
CA ALA A 107 -7.77 -1.18 -9.85
C ALA A 107 -7.04 -0.22 -10.80
N VAL A 108 -6.59 0.93 -10.31
CA VAL A 108 -5.85 1.89 -11.14
C VAL A 108 -4.42 1.42 -11.43
N LEU A 109 -3.71 0.87 -10.44
CA LEU A 109 -2.33 0.43 -10.63
C LEU A 109 -2.20 -0.81 -11.53
N THR A 110 -3.26 -1.60 -11.70
CA THR A 110 -3.26 -2.86 -12.47
C THR A 110 -3.52 -2.67 -13.97
N PHE A 111 -3.53 -1.43 -14.48
CA PHE A 111 -3.63 -1.17 -15.92
C PHE A 111 -2.53 -1.83 -16.76
N SER A 112 -1.31 -1.95 -16.20
CA SER A 112 -0.20 -2.66 -16.84
C SER A 112 -0.50 -4.15 -17.07
N LEU A 113 -1.28 -4.79 -16.18
CA LEU A 113 -1.70 -6.18 -16.34
C LEU A 113 -2.68 -6.34 -17.52
N SER A 114 -3.61 -5.40 -17.69
CA SER A 114 -4.53 -5.41 -18.83
C SER A 114 -3.79 -5.23 -20.16
N PHE A 115 -2.76 -4.38 -20.18
CA PHE A 115 -1.91 -4.23 -21.35
C PHE A 115 -1.21 -5.55 -21.71
N MET A 116 -0.54 -6.21 -20.74
CA MET A 116 0.13 -7.49 -20.96
C MET A 116 -0.87 -8.59 -21.40
N ALA A 117 -2.09 -8.58 -20.86
CA ALA A 117 -3.15 -9.51 -21.28
C ALA A 117 -3.58 -9.27 -22.74
N GLY A 118 -3.64 -8.01 -23.18
CA GLY A 118 -3.90 -7.65 -24.57
C GLY A 118 -2.80 -8.18 -25.51
N GLU A 119 -1.53 -7.97 -25.15
CA GLU A 119 -0.38 -8.48 -25.91
C GLU A 119 -0.39 -10.00 -26.03
N LYS A 120 -0.62 -10.69 -24.90
CA LYS A 120 -0.72 -12.15 -24.84
C LYS A 120 -1.84 -12.65 -25.75
N THR A 121 -2.99 -11.98 -25.74
CA THR A 121 -4.13 -12.34 -26.60
C THR A 121 -3.80 -12.16 -28.08
N HIS A 122 -3.16 -11.06 -28.47
CA HIS A 122 -2.73 -10.84 -29.85
C HIS A 122 -1.76 -11.93 -30.33
N LEU A 123 -0.78 -12.29 -29.50
CA LEU A 123 0.22 -13.32 -29.83
C LEU A 123 -0.39 -14.71 -29.99
N LEU A 124 -1.37 -15.06 -29.16
CA LEU A 124 -2.14 -16.30 -29.29
C LEU A 124 -2.92 -16.36 -30.60
N VAL A 125 -3.47 -15.24 -31.07
CA VAL A 125 -4.22 -15.18 -32.34
C VAL A 125 -3.32 -15.39 -33.56
N ILE A 126 -2.04 -15.01 -33.48
CA ILE A 126 -1.06 -15.18 -34.55
C ILE A 126 -0.13 -16.39 -34.35
N ASP A 127 -0.53 -17.35 -33.49
CA ASP A 127 0.19 -18.58 -33.17
C ASP A 127 1.67 -18.39 -32.77
N ARG A 128 1.97 -17.32 -32.02
CA ARG A 128 3.32 -17.05 -31.52
C ARG A 128 3.46 -17.37 -30.03
N PRO A 129 4.59 -17.96 -29.60
CA PRO A 129 4.83 -18.25 -28.19
C PRO A 129 5.00 -16.95 -27.39
N PHE A 130 4.31 -16.86 -26.25
CA PHE A 130 4.45 -15.77 -25.30
C PHE A 130 5.48 -16.13 -24.22
N TYR A 131 6.62 -15.44 -24.21
CA TYR A 131 7.63 -15.51 -23.14
C TYR A 131 7.48 -14.28 -22.25
N GLY A 132 6.47 -14.28 -21.38
CA GLY A 132 6.19 -13.19 -20.43
C GLY A 132 6.96 -13.33 -19.12
N ALA A 133 7.13 -12.20 -18.42
CA ALA A 133 7.57 -12.18 -17.03
C ALA A 133 6.58 -12.95 -16.13
N GLU A 134 7.04 -13.42 -14.97
CA GLU A 134 6.18 -14.08 -13.97
C GLU A 134 5.09 -13.11 -13.49
N GLU A 135 3.90 -13.18 -14.11
CA GLU A 135 2.73 -12.32 -13.83
C GLU A 135 2.44 -12.26 -12.31
N GLY A 136 2.71 -13.35 -11.58
CA GLY A 136 2.54 -13.43 -10.12
C GLY A 136 3.41 -12.45 -9.32
N THR A 137 4.66 -12.22 -9.70
CA THR A 137 5.56 -11.31 -8.97
C THR A 137 5.13 -9.84 -9.15
N ILE A 138 4.71 -9.48 -10.37
CA ILE A 138 4.19 -8.15 -10.69
C ILE A 138 2.90 -7.88 -9.90
N VAL A 139 1.97 -8.84 -9.88
CA VAL A 139 0.72 -8.73 -9.11
C VAL A 139 1.00 -8.51 -7.63
N GLN A 140 1.94 -9.25 -7.05
CA GLN A 140 2.32 -9.08 -5.64
C GLN A 140 2.92 -7.69 -5.37
N GLY A 141 3.80 -7.18 -6.24
CA GLY A 141 4.33 -5.82 -6.14
C GLY A 141 3.23 -4.76 -6.18
N LEU A 142 2.26 -4.91 -7.09
CA LEU A 142 1.11 -4.00 -7.20
C LEU A 142 0.18 -4.07 -5.97
N LEU A 143 -0.04 -5.26 -5.41
CA LEU A 143 -0.80 -5.44 -4.18
C LEU A 143 -0.13 -4.71 -3.01
N ILE A 144 1.17 -4.89 -2.82
CA ILE A 144 1.93 -4.23 -1.75
C ILE A 144 1.92 -2.70 -1.95
N ALA A 145 2.15 -2.22 -3.18
CA ALA A 145 2.09 -0.79 -3.48
C ALA A 145 0.70 -0.20 -3.20
N SER A 146 -0.36 -0.89 -3.61
CA SER A 146 -1.73 -0.44 -3.35
C SER A 146 -2.06 -0.39 -1.85
N LEU A 147 -1.55 -1.35 -1.06
CA LEU A 147 -1.65 -1.35 0.39
C LEU A 147 -0.98 -0.10 0.99
N PHE A 148 0.29 0.16 0.66
CA PHE A 148 1.01 1.32 1.22
C PHE A 148 0.37 2.66 0.85
N ILE A 149 -0.04 2.84 -0.40
CA ILE A 149 -0.70 4.09 -0.83
C ILE A 149 -2.05 4.23 -0.12
N SER A 150 -2.81 3.14 0.05
CA SER A 150 -4.10 3.19 0.75
C SER A 150 -3.94 3.52 2.24
N LEU A 151 -2.85 3.05 2.89
CA LEU A 151 -2.49 3.43 4.26
C LEU A 151 -2.12 4.90 4.36
N LEU A 152 -1.33 5.43 3.42
CA LEU A 152 -0.99 6.87 3.41
C LEU A 152 -2.25 7.73 3.30
N VAL A 153 -3.19 7.36 2.41
CA VAL A 153 -4.49 8.05 2.29
C VAL A 153 -5.28 7.95 3.59
N LEU A 154 -5.28 6.78 4.25
CA LEU A 154 -5.94 6.59 5.53
C LEU A 154 -5.32 7.48 6.63
N CYS A 155 -3.99 7.52 6.75
CA CYS A 155 -3.28 8.36 7.72
C CYS A 155 -3.61 9.85 7.54
N VAL A 156 -3.57 10.37 6.30
CA VAL A 156 -3.98 11.76 5.99
C VAL A 156 -5.40 12.04 6.48
N ARG A 157 -6.32 11.07 6.31
CA ARG A 157 -7.73 11.23 6.64
C ARG A 157 -8.01 11.15 8.13
N ILE A 158 -7.20 10.42 8.89
CA ILE A 158 -7.33 10.27 10.34
C ILE A 158 -6.63 11.43 11.07
N THR A 159 -5.35 11.70 10.78
CA THR A 159 -4.51 12.58 11.61
C THR A 159 -4.20 13.95 11.01
N GLU A 160 -4.67 14.24 9.80
CA GLU A 160 -4.27 15.37 8.94
C GLU A 160 -2.90 15.22 8.26
N VAL A 161 -2.71 15.99 7.20
CA VAL A 161 -1.45 16.06 6.43
C VAL A 161 -0.27 16.52 7.30
N ARG A 162 -0.50 17.51 8.18
CA ARG A 162 0.55 18.04 9.06
C ARG A 162 1.18 16.94 9.93
N THR A 163 0.35 16.12 10.57
CA THR A 163 0.82 15.04 11.45
C THR A 163 1.52 13.95 10.65
N LEU A 164 1.02 13.61 9.46
CA LEU A 164 1.68 12.64 8.58
C LEU A 164 3.08 13.11 8.15
N LEU A 165 3.23 14.38 7.76
CA LEU A 165 4.54 14.93 7.40
C LEU A 165 5.53 14.84 8.57
N LEU A 166 5.06 15.15 9.79
CA LEU A 166 5.88 14.99 10.99
C LEU A 166 6.21 13.52 11.28
N THR A 167 5.31 12.57 11.00
CA THR A 167 5.61 11.14 11.06
C THR A 167 6.71 10.73 10.09
N ILE A 168 6.68 11.24 8.85
CA ILE A 168 7.73 10.95 7.86
C ILE A 168 9.08 11.47 8.37
N VAL A 169 9.13 12.72 8.83
CA VAL A 169 10.36 13.31 9.40
C VAL A 169 10.83 12.53 10.63
N PHE A 170 9.92 12.19 11.55
CA PHE A 170 10.21 11.38 12.73
C PHE A 170 10.80 10.02 12.36
N SER A 171 10.20 9.32 11.40
CA SER A 171 10.69 8.03 10.94
C SER A 171 12.09 8.13 10.30
N GLY A 172 12.36 9.22 9.57
CA GLY A 172 13.68 9.51 9.01
C GLY A 172 14.73 9.74 10.10
N VAL A 173 14.44 10.63 11.06
CA VAL A 173 15.33 10.90 12.20
C VAL A 173 15.57 9.64 13.04
N LEU A 174 14.52 8.85 13.29
CA LEU A 174 14.61 7.59 14.00
C LEU A 174 15.50 6.58 13.25
N SER A 175 15.36 6.47 11.93
CA SER A 175 16.20 5.58 11.12
C SER A 175 17.68 5.96 11.20
N LEU A 176 18.01 7.25 11.22
CA LEU A 176 19.38 7.73 11.42
C LEU A 176 19.92 7.37 12.80
N ALA A 177 19.12 7.58 13.86
CA ALA A 177 19.50 7.21 15.22
C ALA A 177 19.76 5.69 15.35
N LEU A 178 18.89 4.86 14.78
CA LEU A 178 19.07 3.41 14.75
C LEU A 178 20.28 2.98 13.92
N GLY A 179 20.57 3.70 12.84
CA GLY A 179 21.78 3.50 12.04
C GLY A 179 23.04 3.76 12.85
N MET A 180 23.07 4.83 13.65
CA MET A 180 24.19 5.12 14.56
C MET A 180 24.35 4.04 15.63
N VAL A 181 23.24 3.58 16.23
CA VAL A 181 23.27 2.47 17.20
C VAL A 181 23.77 1.19 16.54
N SER A 182 23.36 0.91 15.30
CA SER A 182 23.81 -0.25 14.53
C SER A 182 25.31 -0.20 14.24
N ALA A 183 25.85 0.97 13.87
CA ALA A 183 27.28 1.16 13.67
C ALA A 183 28.08 0.98 14.97
N PHE A 184 27.52 1.42 16.09
CA PHE A 184 28.12 1.18 17.41
C PHE A 184 28.12 -0.30 17.78
N LEU A 185 27.00 -1.00 17.58
CA LEU A 185 26.91 -2.45 17.83
C LEU A 185 27.90 -3.24 16.95
N PHE A 186 28.10 -2.82 15.71
CA PHE A 186 29.08 -3.44 14.81
C PHE A 186 30.52 -3.38 15.38
N SER A 187 30.85 -2.33 16.12
CA SER A 187 32.17 -2.19 16.76
C SER A 187 32.35 -3.09 18.00
N ILE A 188 31.26 -3.56 18.61
CA ILE A 188 31.28 -4.36 19.83
C ILE A 188 31.26 -5.86 19.52
N PHE A 189 30.44 -6.27 18.55
CA PHE A 189 30.19 -7.67 18.26
C PHE A 189 31.10 -8.19 17.15
N SER A 190 31.98 -9.14 17.49
CA SER A 190 32.83 -9.82 16.51
C SER A 190 32.09 -10.87 15.67
N ASP A 191 30.98 -11.41 16.18
CA ASP A 191 30.15 -12.38 15.45
C ASP A 191 29.14 -11.65 14.55
N ALA A 192 29.38 -11.75 13.24
CA ALA A 192 28.55 -11.12 12.20
C ALA A 192 27.09 -11.62 12.19
N ASN A 193 26.85 -12.89 12.52
CA ASN A 193 25.50 -13.46 12.53
C ASN A 193 24.70 -12.93 13.72
N LEU A 194 25.33 -12.91 14.89
CA LEU A 194 24.72 -12.35 16.10
C LEU A 194 24.43 -10.85 15.93
N PHE A 195 25.40 -10.10 15.38
CA PHE A 195 25.24 -8.70 15.05
C PHE A 195 24.03 -8.45 14.14
N PHE A 196 23.97 -9.16 13.00
CA PHE A 196 22.87 -9.02 12.04
C PHE A 196 21.52 -9.31 12.70
N LEU A 197 21.42 -10.40 13.46
CA LEU A 197 20.19 -10.78 14.14
C LEU A 197 19.71 -9.71 15.13
N LEU A 198 20.61 -9.17 15.96
CA LEU A 198 20.29 -8.12 16.94
C LEU A 198 19.82 -6.83 16.25
N VAL A 199 20.51 -6.42 15.19
CA VAL A 199 20.14 -5.22 14.42
C VAL A 199 18.76 -5.37 13.81
N VAL A 200 18.47 -6.47 13.10
CA VAL A 200 17.16 -6.64 12.46
C VAL A 200 16.05 -6.72 13.52
N TRP A 201 16.24 -7.43 14.63
CA TRP A 201 15.26 -7.43 15.74
C TRP A 201 15.01 -6.05 16.33
N MET A 202 16.04 -5.22 16.45
CA MET A 202 15.89 -3.83 16.90
C MET A 202 14.96 -3.04 15.97
N TYR A 203 15.15 -3.12 14.65
CA TYR A 203 14.26 -2.43 13.69
C TYR A 203 12.84 -2.99 13.71
N VAL A 204 12.69 -4.31 13.80
CA VAL A 204 11.39 -4.99 13.82
C VAL A 204 10.61 -4.72 15.11
N ALA A 205 11.27 -4.61 16.26
CA ALA A 205 10.62 -4.39 17.55
C ALA A 205 10.01 -2.99 17.71
N ILE A 206 10.58 -1.98 17.06
CA ILE A 206 10.20 -0.58 17.26
C ILE A 206 8.75 -0.27 16.89
N PRO A 207 8.21 -0.71 15.74
CA PRO A 207 6.80 -0.55 15.43
C PRO A 207 5.86 -1.21 16.45
N PHE A 208 6.22 -2.38 17.00
CA PHE A 208 5.45 -3.03 18.06
C PHE A 208 5.49 -2.27 19.38
N ILE A 209 6.66 -1.72 19.75
CA ILE A 209 6.81 -0.85 20.92
C ILE A 209 5.97 0.42 20.74
N ALA A 210 5.97 1.04 19.56
CA ALA A 210 5.13 2.20 19.28
C ALA A 210 3.64 1.90 19.46
N ILE A 211 3.17 0.75 18.96
CA ILE A 211 1.79 0.28 19.18
C ILE A 211 1.48 0.16 20.68
N LEU A 212 2.36 -0.49 21.43
CA LEU A 212 2.18 -0.70 22.88
C LEU A 212 2.11 0.63 23.64
N ILE A 213 3.02 1.57 23.32
CA ILE A 213 3.06 2.90 23.94
C ILE A 213 1.74 3.64 23.69
N VAL A 214 1.23 3.63 22.46
CA VAL A 214 -0.04 4.28 22.12
C VAL A 214 -1.20 3.64 22.86
N VAL A 215 -1.32 2.31 22.84
CA VAL A 215 -2.45 1.60 23.47
C VAL A 215 -2.52 1.86 24.97
N THR A 216 -1.36 1.96 25.64
CA THR A 216 -1.28 2.11 27.10
C THR A 216 -1.39 3.56 27.58
N ASN A 217 -0.82 4.53 26.84
CA ASN A 217 -0.68 5.91 27.29
C ASN A 217 -1.56 6.92 26.53
N LEU A 218 -2.50 6.46 25.70
CA LEU A 218 -3.27 7.34 24.82
C LEU A 218 -3.94 8.51 25.55
N ALA A 219 -4.47 8.27 26.76
CA ALA A 219 -5.19 9.27 27.54
C ALA A 219 -4.29 10.36 28.12
N THR A 220 -3.01 10.10 28.31
CA THR A 220 -2.04 11.03 28.93
C THR A 220 -1.14 11.71 27.90
N MET A 221 -1.08 11.18 26.68
CA MET A 221 -0.20 11.68 25.63
C MET A 221 -0.75 12.93 24.92
N PRO A 222 0.11 13.92 24.60
CA PRO A 222 -0.26 15.02 23.72
C PRO A 222 -0.79 14.50 22.38
N LYS A 223 -1.84 15.14 21.86
CA LYS A 223 -2.54 14.71 20.64
C LYS A 223 -1.61 14.62 19.42
N LEU A 224 -0.69 15.57 19.28
CA LEU A 224 0.28 15.58 18.19
C LEU A 224 1.22 14.37 18.25
N PHE A 225 1.77 14.06 19.43
CA PHE A 225 2.73 12.97 19.61
C PHE A 225 2.08 11.61 19.43
N SER A 226 0.90 11.41 20.03
CA SER A 226 0.10 10.20 19.82
C SER A 226 -0.30 10.04 18.36
N GLY A 227 -0.62 11.13 17.66
CA GLY A 227 -0.91 11.10 16.21
C GLY A 227 0.29 10.68 15.37
N ILE A 228 1.49 11.15 15.72
CA ILE A 228 2.74 10.72 15.06
C ILE A 228 2.96 9.22 15.23
N LEU A 229 2.84 8.72 16.46
CA LEU A 229 3.01 7.29 16.77
C LEU A 229 1.92 6.42 16.13
N ILE A 230 0.68 6.87 16.08
CA ILE A 230 -0.42 6.17 15.38
C ILE A 230 -0.10 5.97 13.91
N ASN A 231 0.29 7.04 13.21
CA ASN A 231 0.68 6.93 11.80
C ASN A 231 1.90 6.04 11.62
N PHE A 232 2.88 6.14 12.52
CA PHE A 232 4.06 5.29 12.50
C PHE A 232 3.67 3.81 12.66
N SER A 233 2.81 3.49 13.62
CA SER A 233 2.27 2.14 13.82
C SER A 233 1.52 1.64 12.58
N LEU A 234 0.65 2.46 11.98
CA LEU A 234 -0.11 2.08 10.79
C LEU A 234 0.79 1.78 9.59
N LEU A 235 1.85 2.57 9.37
CA LEU A 235 2.74 2.41 8.21
C LEU A 235 3.76 1.28 8.39
N PHE A 236 4.30 1.12 9.59
CA PHE A 236 5.42 0.20 9.83
C PHE A 236 5.00 -1.15 10.42
N PHE A 237 3.73 -1.35 10.80
CA PHE A 237 3.25 -2.66 11.27
C PHE A 237 3.48 -3.78 10.24
N THR A 238 3.10 -3.56 8.98
CA THR A 238 3.22 -4.60 7.94
C THR A 238 4.68 -4.97 7.64
N PRO A 239 5.60 -4.02 7.40
CA PRO A 239 7.04 -4.31 7.32
C PRO A 239 7.58 -5.06 8.54
N ALA A 240 7.19 -4.64 9.76
CA ALA A 240 7.67 -5.25 10.99
C ALA A 240 7.18 -6.69 11.13
N LEU A 241 5.92 -6.96 10.82
CA LEU A 241 5.37 -8.31 10.86
C LEU A 241 6.05 -9.22 9.81
N TYR A 242 6.27 -8.71 8.60
CA TYR A 242 7.00 -9.46 7.57
C TYR A 242 8.41 -9.82 8.05
N GLY A 243 9.16 -8.83 8.55
CA GLY A 243 10.49 -9.04 9.10
C GLY A 243 10.51 -10.04 10.27
N ALA A 244 9.55 -9.94 11.20
CA ALA A 244 9.44 -10.87 12.32
C ALA A 244 9.23 -12.32 11.87
N ILE A 245 8.34 -12.56 10.91
CA ILE A 245 8.07 -13.91 10.40
C ILE A 245 9.32 -14.47 9.72
N LEU A 246 10.00 -13.68 8.88
CA LEU A 246 11.23 -14.11 8.21
C LEU A 246 12.36 -14.44 9.20
N LEU A 247 12.49 -13.68 10.30
CA LEU A 247 13.48 -13.96 11.34
C LEU A 247 13.21 -15.25 12.11
N ILE A 248 11.93 -15.57 12.37
CA ILE A 248 11.54 -16.73 13.17
C ILE A 248 11.62 -18.02 12.35
N PHE A 249 11.15 -17.99 11.09
CA PHE A 249 10.94 -19.21 10.31
C PHE A 249 12.02 -19.50 9.24
N LYS A 250 12.99 -18.58 9.06
CA LYS A 250 14.26 -18.62 8.28
C LYS A 250 14.35 -19.41 6.97
N GLU A 251 14.06 -20.70 6.90
CA GLU A 251 14.21 -21.54 5.69
C GLU A 251 12.87 -21.95 5.08
N GLU A 252 11.89 -22.40 5.87
CA GLU A 252 10.60 -22.91 5.36
C GLU A 252 9.71 -21.84 4.68
N THR A 253 10.00 -20.56 4.95
CA THR A 253 9.20 -19.43 4.47
C THR A 253 9.64 -18.91 3.10
N PHE A 254 10.88 -19.19 2.67
CA PHE A 254 11.40 -18.75 1.38
C PHE A 254 10.73 -19.50 0.22
N ASP A 255 10.45 -20.79 0.39
CA ASP A 255 9.77 -21.60 -0.63
C ASP A 255 8.30 -21.22 -0.80
N ASN A 256 7.68 -20.63 0.23
CA ASN A 256 6.27 -20.24 0.26
C ASN A 256 6.04 -18.72 0.24
N MET A 257 7.01 -17.94 -0.25
CA MET A 257 6.96 -16.46 -0.30
C MET A 257 5.65 -15.88 -0.86
N PRO A 258 5.07 -16.41 -1.96
CA PRO A 258 3.76 -15.96 -2.43
C PRO A 258 2.65 -16.07 -1.39
N VAL A 259 2.57 -17.22 -0.69
CA VAL A 259 1.56 -17.48 0.34
C VAL A 259 1.76 -16.54 1.54
N LEU A 260 3.01 -16.33 1.95
CA LEU A 260 3.37 -15.39 3.00
C LEU A 260 2.90 -13.96 2.67
N ASN A 261 3.13 -13.50 1.44
CA ASN A 261 2.72 -12.16 0.99
C ASN A 261 1.20 -11.97 1.08
N TYR A 262 0.40 -12.96 0.68
CA TYR A 262 -1.06 -12.90 0.83
C TYR A 262 -1.50 -12.93 2.30
N GLY A 263 -0.85 -13.76 3.13
CA GLY A 263 -1.12 -13.80 4.57
C GLY A 263 -0.88 -12.46 5.27
N ILE A 264 0.16 -11.73 4.84
CA ILE A 264 0.53 -10.44 5.41
C ILE A 264 -0.35 -9.29 4.90
N LEU A 265 -0.81 -9.38 3.65
CA LEU A 265 -1.86 -8.50 3.16
C LEU A 265 -3.10 -8.63 4.06
N LEU A 266 -3.53 -9.86 4.35
CA LEU A 266 -4.71 -10.12 5.19
C LEU A 266 -4.52 -9.67 6.64
N SER A 267 -3.33 -9.87 7.21
CA SER A 267 -3.02 -9.44 8.58
C SER A 267 -3.06 -7.92 8.74
N ASN A 268 -2.75 -7.14 7.69
CA ASN A 268 -2.87 -5.69 7.73
C ASN A 268 -4.34 -5.25 7.89
N PHE A 269 -5.27 -5.86 7.14
CA PHE A 269 -6.71 -5.59 7.31
C PHE A 269 -7.19 -5.96 8.72
N LEU A 270 -6.74 -7.11 9.24
CA LEU A 270 -7.04 -7.53 10.60
C LEU A 270 -6.50 -6.54 11.64
N PHE A 271 -5.27 -6.07 11.45
CA PHE A 271 -4.66 -5.06 12.32
C PHE A 271 -5.48 -3.78 12.35
N ILE A 272 -5.91 -3.26 11.20
CA ILE A 272 -6.75 -2.05 11.15
C ILE A 272 -8.08 -2.25 11.87
N LEU A 273 -8.69 -3.44 11.73
CA LEU A 273 -9.92 -3.77 12.44
C LEU A 273 -9.72 -3.75 13.97
N LEU A 274 -8.64 -4.37 14.45
CA LEU A 274 -8.30 -4.43 15.88
C LEU A 274 -7.83 -3.08 16.44
N TYR A 275 -7.20 -2.25 15.60
CA TYR A 275 -6.66 -0.94 15.98
C TYR A 275 -7.70 0.18 15.89
N ALA A 276 -8.84 -0.06 15.24
CA ALA A 276 -9.94 0.90 15.11
C ALA A 276 -10.43 1.53 16.44
N PRO A 277 -10.56 0.80 17.57
CA PRO A 277 -10.92 1.40 18.86
C PRO A 277 -9.93 2.47 19.30
N VAL A 278 -8.62 2.21 19.14
CA VAL A 278 -7.54 3.14 19.50
C VAL A 278 -7.65 4.41 18.67
N LEU A 279 -7.92 4.26 17.36
CA LEU A 279 -8.11 5.39 16.45
C LEU A 279 -9.36 6.23 16.80
N HIS A 280 -10.44 5.59 17.24
CA HIS A 280 -11.63 6.28 17.71
C HIS A 280 -11.40 7.03 19.03
N GLN A 281 -10.68 6.41 19.97
CA GLN A 281 -10.30 7.04 21.24
C GLN A 281 -9.37 8.24 21.01
N TRP A 282 -8.35 8.10 20.16
CA TRP A 282 -7.39 9.17 19.86
C TRP A 282 -8.09 10.41 19.30
N ARG A 283 -9.10 10.20 18.45
CA ARG A 283 -9.89 11.30 17.87
C ARG A 283 -10.65 12.10 18.94
N ALA A 284 -11.07 11.45 20.03
CA ALA A 284 -11.78 12.08 21.14
C ALA A 284 -10.86 12.86 22.10
N VAL A 285 -9.52 12.69 21.98
CA VAL A 285 -8.55 13.44 22.78
C VAL A 285 -8.62 14.94 22.41
N PRO A 286 -8.73 15.85 23.40
CA PRO A 286 -8.73 17.28 23.15
C PRO A 286 -7.42 17.74 22.49
N GLU A 287 -7.47 18.82 21.72
CA GLU A 287 -6.29 19.40 21.07
C GLU A 287 -5.28 19.98 22.07
#